data_AF-A0A6P6V7N7-F1
#
_entry.id   AF-A0A6P6V7N7-F1
#
_cell.length_a   1.000
_cell.length_b   1.000
_cell.length_c   1.000
_cell.angle_alpha   90.00
_cell.angle_beta   90.00
_cell.angle_gamma   90.00
#
_symmetry.space_group_name_H-M   'P 1'
#
loop_
_entity.id
_entity.type
_entity.pdbx_description
1 polymer ?
#
loop_
_entity_poly.entity_id
_entity_poly.type
_entity_poly.pdbx_seq_one_letter_code
_entity_poly.pdbx_strand_id
1 'polypeptide(L)'
;MGSSSKGKRKVTASTGIRALFKGGCDTSQPTIKTCLQSKEKWTNTDVAIAFWFYDACIPINAVNSPFFQKVIDQIASMGNGYKCPSYYSLRVNLLRNAKRDVKLVVDSFRSTWAETGCTIMGDGWKDTRQRLLINFLIYCPKGISLIKSVDASDIVTSAENLCNLFAEIVEMVGSNNVVHLVTDNASNYKAAGSLLSERYPNICWSPCAAHCINLILKDIGEMNDVKAIVSLASTVTVFYLQS
;
A
#
# COMPACT_ATOMS: atom_id res chain seq x y z
N MET A 1 -13.52 -57.41 12.35
CA MET A 1 -12.22 -57.00 11.76
C MET A 1 -12.54 -56.10 10.58
N GLY A 2 -12.55 -54.77 10.71
CA GLY A 2 -11.36 -53.90 10.59
C GLY A 2 -10.92 -53.87 9.13
N SER A 3 -10.91 -52.79 8.35
CA SER A 3 -10.76 -51.36 8.66
C SER A 3 -11.29 -50.49 7.50
N SER A 4 -12.02 -49.41 7.81
CA SER A 4 -12.33 -48.32 6.88
C SER A 4 -11.18 -47.30 6.93
N SER A 5 -10.49 -47.08 5.82
CA SER A 5 -9.44 -46.07 5.68
C SER A 5 -10.06 -44.67 5.57
N LYS A 6 -10.03 -43.90 6.66
CA LYS A 6 -10.35 -42.47 6.66
C LYS A 6 -9.25 -41.71 5.90
N GLY A 7 -9.53 -41.33 4.66
CA GLY A 7 -8.74 -40.33 3.93
C GLY A 7 -8.87 -38.97 4.61
N LYS A 8 -7.80 -38.51 5.27
CA LYS A 8 -7.68 -37.12 5.76
C LYS A 8 -7.67 -36.19 4.54
N ARG A 9 -8.71 -35.37 4.37
CA ARG A 9 -8.69 -34.21 3.47
C ARG A 9 -7.60 -33.25 3.95
N LYS A 10 -6.53 -33.15 3.15
CA LYS A 10 -5.48 -32.16 3.31
C LYS A 10 -6.06 -30.82 2.86
N VAL A 11 -6.44 -29.97 3.81
CA VAL A 11 -6.82 -28.58 3.53
C VAL A 11 -5.53 -27.84 3.19
N THR A 12 -5.32 -27.57 1.90
CA THR A 12 -4.25 -26.70 1.44
C THR A 12 -4.57 -25.27 1.88
N ALA A 13 -3.86 -24.79 2.91
CA ALA A 13 -3.91 -23.40 3.32
C ALA A 13 -3.44 -22.53 2.15
N SER A 14 -4.30 -21.63 1.67
CA SER A 14 -3.94 -20.71 0.57
C SER A 14 -2.87 -19.73 1.04
N THR A 15 -1.63 -19.94 0.63
CA THR A 15 -0.46 -19.16 1.05
C THR A 15 -0.22 -17.98 0.11
N GLY A 16 -1.08 -16.96 0.14
CA GLY A 16 -0.89 -15.76 -0.69
C GLY A 16 -1.69 -14.55 -0.23
N ILE A 17 -1.42 -13.37 -0.81
CA ILE A 17 -2.13 -12.08 -0.56
C ILE A 17 -3.65 -12.28 -0.42
N ARG A 18 -4.22 -13.12 -1.29
CA ARG A 18 -5.66 -13.39 -1.33
C ARG A 18 -6.21 -14.01 -0.05
N ALA A 19 -5.39 -14.64 0.79
CA ALA A 19 -5.79 -15.17 2.10
C ALA A 19 -5.91 -14.08 3.17
N LEU A 20 -5.09 -13.02 3.09
CA LEU A 20 -5.21 -11.85 3.97
C LEU A 20 -6.52 -11.09 3.68
N PHE A 21 -6.88 -10.97 2.41
CA PHE A 21 -8.03 -10.17 1.94
C PHE A 21 -9.27 -10.99 1.58
N LYS A 22 -9.29 -12.31 1.86
CA LYS A 22 -10.51 -13.11 1.68
C LYS A 22 -11.53 -12.67 2.74
N GLY A 23 -12.45 -11.79 2.32
CA GLY A 23 -13.70 -11.53 3.01
C GLY A 23 -14.57 -12.77 2.91
N GLY A 24 -14.57 -13.59 3.95
CA GLY A 24 -15.58 -14.61 4.16
C GLY A 24 -16.54 -14.10 5.22
N CYS A 25 -17.82 -14.03 4.89
CA CYS A 25 -18.88 -13.99 5.90
C CYS A 25 -18.86 -15.35 6.61
N ASP A 26 -18.99 -15.38 7.93
CA ASP A 26 -19.14 -16.64 8.65
C ASP A 26 -20.38 -17.38 8.11
N THR A 27 -20.17 -18.57 7.53
CA THR A 27 -21.25 -19.39 6.96
C THR A 27 -21.94 -20.24 8.02
N SER A 28 -21.63 -20.02 9.31
CA SER A 28 -22.27 -20.72 10.41
C SER A 28 -23.77 -20.40 10.47
N GLN A 29 -24.58 -21.41 10.75
CA GLN A 29 -26.02 -21.24 10.88
C GLN A 29 -26.31 -20.32 12.09
N PRO A 30 -27.05 -19.22 11.92
CA PRO A 30 -27.37 -18.34 13.04
C PRO A 30 -28.19 -19.08 14.09
N THR A 31 -27.90 -18.80 15.36
CA THR A 31 -28.67 -19.40 16.46
C THR A 31 -30.11 -18.88 16.45
N ILE A 32 -31.05 -19.67 16.98
CA ILE A 32 -32.46 -19.26 17.13
C ILE A 32 -32.55 -17.91 17.89
N LYS A 33 -31.72 -17.72 18.92
CA LYS A 33 -31.65 -16.47 19.68
C LYS A 33 -31.21 -15.28 18.82
N THR A 34 -30.29 -15.48 17.87
CA THR A 34 -29.85 -14.44 16.93
C THR A 34 -30.96 -14.09 15.95
N CYS A 35 -31.69 -15.09 15.44
CA CYS A 35 -32.82 -14.87 14.53
C CYS A 35 -34.02 -14.15 15.21
N LEU A 36 -34.10 -14.20 16.54
CA LEU A 36 -35.17 -13.59 17.34
C LEU A 36 -34.79 -12.24 17.98
N GLN A 37 -33.69 -11.60 17.54
CA GLN A 37 -33.34 -10.27 18.06
C GLN A 37 -34.40 -9.23 17.67
N SER A 38 -34.76 -8.35 18.62
CA SER A 38 -35.72 -7.28 18.37
C SER A 38 -35.17 -6.26 17.37
N LYS A 39 -36.06 -5.63 16.59
CA LYS A 39 -35.69 -4.54 15.68
C LYS A 39 -34.94 -3.41 16.41
N GLU A 40 -35.33 -3.11 17.63
CA GLU A 40 -34.67 -2.12 18.49
C GLU A 40 -33.20 -2.44 18.76
N LYS A 41 -32.84 -3.71 19.01
CA LYS A 41 -31.44 -4.10 19.22
C LYS A 41 -30.60 -3.98 17.97
N TRP A 42 -31.16 -4.30 16.81
CA TRP A 42 -30.51 -4.05 15.52
C TRP A 42 -30.25 -2.55 15.35
N THR A 43 -31.28 -1.72 15.51
CA THR A 43 -31.17 -0.26 15.42
C THR A 43 -30.13 0.31 16.39
N ASN A 44 -30.12 -0.12 17.66
CA ASN A 44 -29.15 0.37 18.64
C ASN A 44 -27.71 -0.03 18.28
N THR A 45 -27.51 -1.21 17.68
CA THR A 45 -26.20 -1.66 17.21
C THR A 45 -25.72 -0.81 16.04
N ASP A 46 -26.57 -0.60 15.04
CA ASP A 46 -26.24 0.21 13.86
C ASP A 46 -25.96 1.67 14.23
N VAL A 47 -26.76 2.24 15.14
CA VAL A 47 -26.56 3.60 15.67
C VAL A 47 -25.23 3.73 16.41
N ALA A 48 -24.85 2.73 17.22
CA ALA A 48 -23.56 2.75 17.92
C ALA A 48 -22.37 2.73 16.94
N ILE A 49 -22.45 1.93 15.87
CA ILE A 49 -21.43 1.90 14.81
C ILE A 49 -21.38 3.25 14.09
N ALA A 50 -22.54 3.81 13.73
CA ALA A 50 -22.61 5.09 13.04
C ALA A 50 -22.01 6.24 13.86
N PHE A 51 -22.34 6.34 15.15
CA PHE A 51 -21.76 7.35 16.03
C PHE A 51 -20.24 7.23 16.14
N TRP A 52 -19.70 6.01 16.22
CA TRP A 52 -18.24 5.81 16.21
C TRP A 52 -17.59 6.28 14.91
N PHE A 53 -18.23 6.03 13.75
CA PHE A 53 -17.74 6.54 12.46
C PHE A 53 -17.71 8.07 12.42
N TYR A 54 -18.77 8.72 12.90
CA TYR A 54 -18.88 10.18 12.89
C TYR A 54 -17.90 10.84 13.86
N ASP A 55 -17.80 10.33 15.09
CA ASP A 55 -16.90 10.85 16.12
C ASP A 55 -15.43 10.73 15.72
N ALA A 56 -15.03 9.57 15.17
CA ALA A 56 -13.66 9.33 14.73
C ALA A 56 -13.36 9.84 13.31
N CYS A 57 -14.29 10.55 12.66
CA CYS A 57 -14.18 11.04 11.28
C CYS A 57 -13.75 9.95 10.29
N ILE A 58 -14.27 8.73 10.46
CA ILE A 58 -13.94 7.60 9.59
C ILE A 58 -14.69 7.78 8.26
N PRO A 59 -14.02 7.72 7.10
CA PRO A 59 -14.70 7.78 5.82
C PRO A 59 -15.75 6.68 5.70
N ILE A 60 -16.99 7.02 5.32
CA ILE A 60 -18.10 6.06 5.22
C ILE A 60 -17.74 4.87 4.33
N ASN A 61 -16.91 5.08 3.30
CA ASN A 61 -16.42 4.00 2.42
C ASN A 61 -15.66 2.88 3.16
N ALA A 62 -15.22 3.09 4.41
CA ALA A 62 -14.57 2.04 5.21
C ALA A 62 -15.49 0.82 5.46
N VAL A 63 -16.82 0.98 5.38
CA VAL A 63 -17.76 -0.15 5.48
C VAL A 63 -17.61 -1.15 4.32
N ASN A 64 -17.11 -0.71 3.18
CA ASN A 64 -16.85 -1.56 2.01
C ASN A 64 -15.52 -2.34 2.12
N SER A 65 -14.78 -2.13 3.21
CA SER A 65 -13.57 -2.91 3.48
C SER A 65 -13.92 -4.39 3.69
N PRO A 66 -13.18 -5.34 3.09
CA PRO A 66 -13.38 -6.77 3.33
C PRO A 66 -13.15 -7.17 4.80
N PHE A 67 -12.52 -6.28 5.60
CA PHE A 67 -12.30 -6.49 7.03
C PHE A 67 -13.46 -6.00 7.90
N PHE A 68 -14.35 -5.15 7.39
CA PHE A 68 -15.39 -4.53 8.21
C PHE A 68 -16.35 -5.57 8.79
N GLN A 69 -17.01 -6.36 7.92
CA GLN A 69 -17.88 -7.45 8.37
C GLN A 69 -17.09 -8.50 9.18
N LYS A 70 -15.85 -8.80 8.78
CA LYS A 70 -15.00 -9.76 9.48
C LYS A 70 -14.74 -9.36 10.94
N VAL A 71 -14.52 -8.08 11.22
CA VAL A 71 -14.35 -7.59 12.59
C VAL A 71 -15.65 -7.73 13.39
N ILE A 72 -16.80 -7.42 12.77
CA ILE A 72 -18.12 -7.58 13.40
C ILE A 72 -18.37 -9.05 13.76
N ASP A 73 -18.14 -9.98 12.83
CA ASP A 73 -18.31 -11.42 13.04
C ASP A 73 -17.40 -11.95 14.17
N GLN A 74 -16.14 -11.48 14.22
CA GLN A 74 -15.20 -11.86 15.28
C GLN A 74 -15.64 -11.30 16.65
N ILE A 75 -16.11 -10.05 16.72
CA ILE A 75 -16.64 -9.47 17.97
C ILE A 75 -17.89 -10.24 18.42
N ALA A 76 -18.81 -10.54 17.50
CA ALA A 76 -20.03 -11.29 17.78
C ALA A 76 -19.74 -12.71 18.29
N SER A 77 -18.75 -13.40 17.71
CA SER A 77 -18.37 -14.76 18.13
C SER A 77 -17.69 -14.83 19.50
N MET A 78 -16.97 -13.78 19.92
CA MET A 78 -16.39 -13.68 21.27
C MET A 78 -17.45 -13.49 22.35
N GLY A 79 -18.56 -12.82 22.04
CA GLY A 79 -19.67 -12.59 22.96
C GLY A 79 -19.36 -11.61 24.10
N ASN A 80 -20.18 -11.69 25.17
CA ASN A 80 -20.10 -10.76 26.29
C ASN A 80 -18.78 -10.89 27.05
N GLY A 81 -18.15 -9.75 27.37
CA GLY A 81 -16.92 -9.68 28.16
C GLY A 81 -15.65 -9.43 27.33
N TYR A 82 -15.73 -9.50 26.00
CA TYR A 82 -14.64 -9.04 25.14
C TYR A 82 -14.39 -7.54 25.34
N LYS A 83 -13.11 -7.15 25.49
CA LYS A 83 -12.67 -5.77 25.55
C LYS A 83 -11.90 -5.43 24.28
N CYS A 84 -12.21 -4.29 23.68
CA CYS A 84 -11.52 -3.83 22.49
C CYS A 84 -10.02 -3.60 22.76
N PRO A 85 -9.16 -3.67 21.72
CA PRO A 85 -7.75 -3.35 21.86
C PRO A 85 -7.52 -1.91 22.32
N SER A 86 -6.56 -1.71 23.22
CA SER A 86 -6.15 -0.36 23.63
C SER A 86 -5.44 0.38 22.49
N TYR A 87 -5.39 1.71 22.58
CA TYR A 87 -4.59 2.56 21.67
C TYR A 87 -3.13 2.09 21.56
N TYR A 88 -2.51 1.75 22.69
CA TYR A 88 -1.13 1.22 22.71
C TYR A 88 -1.03 -0.13 21.98
N SER A 89 -1.97 -1.05 22.23
CA SER A 89 -1.99 -2.36 21.60
C SER A 89 -2.12 -2.25 20.08
N LEU A 90 -2.97 -1.36 19.58
CA LEU A 90 -3.14 -1.09 18.14
C LEU A 90 -1.86 -0.55 17.50
N ARG A 91 -1.30 0.54 18.05
CA ARG A 91 -0.17 1.24 17.42
C ARG A 91 1.18 0.50 17.54
N VAL A 92 1.31 -0.41 18.51
CA VAL A 92 2.58 -1.13 18.76
C VAL A 92 2.48 -2.60 18.38
N ASN A 93 1.77 -3.39 19.17
CA ASN A 93 1.85 -4.85 19.07
C ASN A 93 1.09 -5.39 17.86
N LEU A 94 -0.15 -4.95 17.67
CA LEU A 94 -0.98 -5.38 16.55
C LEU A 94 -0.43 -4.87 15.21
N LEU A 95 0.05 -3.62 15.16
CA LEU A 95 0.72 -3.10 13.97
C LEU A 95 2.01 -3.87 13.63
N ARG A 96 2.82 -4.22 14.64
CA ARG A 96 4.03 -5.03 14.43
C ARG A 96 3.68 -6.41 13.86
N ASN A 97 2.63 -7.05 14.38
CA ASN A 97 2.14 -8.33 13.88
C ASN A 97 1.65 -8.21 12.43
N ALA A 98 0.82 -7.21 12.13
CA ALA A 98 0.35 -6.95 10.77
C ALA A 98 1.52 -6.70 9.80
N LYS A 99 2.52 -5.90 10.21
CA LYS A 99 3.73 -5.65 9.42
C LYS A 99 4.49 -6.95 9.14
N ARG A 100 4.62 -7.83 10.14
CA ARG A 100 5.27 -9.14 9.97
C ARG A 100 4.50 -10.02 9.00
N ASP A 101 3.18 -10.07 9.10
CA ASP A 101 2.33 -10.89 8.22
C ASP A 101 2.39 -10.39 6.77
N VAL A 102 2.35 -9.07 6.56
CA VAL A 102 2.58 -8.45 5.23
C VAL A 102 4.00 -8.74 4.74
N LYS A 103 5.01 -8.69 5.62
CA LYS A 103 6.39 -8.99 5.25
C LYS A 103 6.53 -10.43 4.74
N LEU A 104 5.91 -11.42 5.39
CA LEU A 104 5.92 -12.81 4.91
C LEU A 104 5.34 -12.94 3.50
N VAL A 105 4.32 -12.14 3.20
CA VAL A 105 3.72 -12.12 1.87
C VAL A 105 4.65 -11.45 0.84
N VAL A 106 5.29 -10.34 1.18
CA VAL A 106 6.31 -9.72 0.32
C VAL A 106 7.49 -10.67 0.11
N ASP A 107 7.94 -11.36 1.16
CA ASP A 107 9.03 -12.33 1.10
C ASP A 107 8.69 -13.51 0.18
N SER A 108 7.41 -13.88 0.05
CA SER A 108 6.96 -14.91 -0.90
C SER A 108 7.18 -14.53 -2.37
N PHE A 109 7.40 -13.25 -2.67
CA PHE A 109 7.74 -12.80 -4.02
C PHE A 109 9.22 -12.86 -4.34
N ARG A 110 10.09 -12.96 -3.32
CA ARG A 110 11.55 -12.98 -3.50
C ARG A 110 12.01 -14.12 -4.42
N SER A 111 11.38 -15.28 -4.35
CA SER A 111 11.71 -16.40 -5.25
C SER A 111 11.41 -16.07 -6.72
N THR A 112 10.35 -15.29 -6.98
CA THR A 112 10.04 -14.83 -8.35
C THR A 112 11.07 -13.82 -8.84
N TRP A 113 11.60 -12.96 -7.97
CA TRP A 113 12.62 -11.99 -8.37
C TRP A 113 13.90 -12.69 -8.86
N ALA A 114 14.26 -13.84 -8.27
CA ALA A 114 15.40 -14.63 -8.72
C ALA A 114 15.16 -15.33 -10.07
N GLU A 115 13.92 -15.72 -10.38
CA GLU A 115 13.58 -16.36 -11.65
C GLU A 115 13.40 -15.36 -12.80
N THR A 116 12.71 -14.25 -12.56
CA THR A 116 12.27 -13.32 -13.61
C THR A 116 12.97 -11.98 -13.60
N GLY A 117 13.76 -11.70 -12.56
CA GLY A 117 14.16 -10.34 -12.22
C GLY A 117 13.00 -9.51 -11.67
N CYS A 118 13.32 -8.28 -11.28
CA CYS A 118 12.36 -7.29 -10.78
C CYS A 118 12.79 -5.85 -11.11
N THR A 119 11.81 -4.95 -11.12
CA THR A 119 12.02 -3.51 -11.31
C THR A 119 11.86 -2.79 -9.98
N ILE A 120 12.86 -2.00 -9.59
CA ILE A 120 12.75 -1.07 -8.47
C ILE A 120 12.15 0.24 -9.00
N MET A 121 11.14 0.77 -8.31
CA MET A 121 10.52 2.05 -8.61
C MET A 121 10.67 2.97 -7.39
N GLY A 122 11.40 4.07 -7.55
CA GLY A 122 11.56 5.11 -6.54
C GLY A 122 10.71 6.33 -6.87
N ASP A 123 9.72 6.62 -6.03
CA ASP A 123 8.81 7.76 -6.19
C ASP A 123 9.05 8.80 -5.10
N GLY A 124 9.49 9.99 -5.51
CA GLY A 124 9.83 11.09 -4.63
C GLY A 124 8.68 12.09 -4.50
N TRP A 125 8.22 12.36 -3.27
CA TRP A 125 7.19 13.35 -3.02
C TRP A 125 7.49 14.20 -1.79
N LYS A 126 6.89 15.39 -1.72
CA LYS A 126 6.98 16.27 -0.56
C LYS A 126 5.72 16.16 0.29
N ASP A 127 5.89 15.90 1.58
CA ASP A 127 4.76 15.91 2.50
C ASP A 127 4.26 17.34 2.80
N THR A 128 3.15 17.44 3.54
CA THR A 128 2.57 18.73 3.94
C THR A 128 3.49 19.60 4.81
N ARG A 129 4.54 19.01 5.37
CA ARG A 129 5.58 19.67 6.17
C ARG A 129 6.86 19.93 5.37
N GLN A 130 6.81 19.80 4.04
CA GLN A 130 7.94 19.97 3.12
C GLN A 130 9.09 18.97 3.30
N ARG A 131 8.84 17.83 3.96
CA ARG A 131 9.82 16.73 4.02
C ARG A 131 9.82 15.96 2.72
N LEU A 132 11.00 15.66 2.21
CA LEU A 132 11.17 14.84 1.02
C LEU A 132 11.11 13.37 1.42
N LEU A 133 10.13 12.64 0.92
CA LEU A 133 9.97 11.21 1.14
C LEU A 133 10.15 10.46 -0.17
N ILE A 134 10.92 9.37 -0.15
CA ILE A 134 11.06 8.46 -1.29
C ILE A 134 10.46 7.12 -0.94
N ASN A 135 9.46 6.71 -1.71
CA ASN A 135 8.85 5.38 -1.61
C ASN A 135 9.51 4.44 -2.62
N PHE A 136 10.01 3.30 -2.13
CA PHE A 136 10.59 2.25 -2.95
C PHE A 136 9.63 1.08 -3.08
N LEU A 137 9.15 0.89 -4.30
CA LEU A 137 8.29 -0.22 -4.69
C LEU A 137 9.09 -1.20 -5.56
N ILE A 138 8.77 -2.48 -5.45
CA ILE A 138 9.29 -3.51 -6.35
C ILE A 138 8.14 -4.04 -7.18
N TYR A 139 8.34 -4.04 -8.49
CA TYR A 139 7.48 -4.71 -9.43
C TYR A 139 8.08 -6.04 -9.87
N CYS A 140 7.24 -7.07 -9.90
CA CYS A 140 7.50 -8.36 -10.51
C CYS A 140 6.19 -8.93 -11.09
N PRO A 141 6.21 -10.03 -11.87
CA PRO A 141 4.99 -10.61 -12.44
C PRO A 141 3.91 -11.03 -11.43
N LYS A 142 4.27 -11.21 -10.15
CA LYS A 142 3.31 -11.49 -9.06
C LYS A 142 2.60 -10.24 -8.53
N GLY A 143 3.11 -9.05 -8.81
CA GLY A 143 2.54 -7.78 -8.39
C GLY A 143 3.58 -6.77 -7.90
N ILE A 144 3.07 -5.70 -7.28
CA ILE A 144 3.86 -4.60 -6.73
C ILE A 144 3.90 -4.69 -5.21
N SER A 145 5.06 -4.45 -4.61
CA SER A 145 5.25 -4.42 -3.15
C SER A 145 6.00 -3.17 -2.71
N LEU A 146 5.48 -2.47 -1.70
CA LEU A 146 6.23 -1.42 -1.01
C LEU A 146 7.25 -2.06 -0.07
N ILE A 147 8.53 -1.70 -0.22
CA ILE A 147 9.63 -2.30 0.56
C ILE A 147 10.17 -1.32 1.59
N LYS A 148 10.32 -0.06 1.21
CA LYS A 148 10.89 0.98 2.07
C LYS A 148 10.28 2.34 1.73
N SER A 149 10.12 3.17 2.75
CA SER A 149 9.85 4.60 2.61
C SER A 149 10.94 5.31 3.42
N VAL A 150 11.59 6.30 2.81
CA VAL A 150 12.78 6.97 3.35
C VAL A 150 12.54 8.47 3.41
N ASP A 151 12.84 9.08 4.55
CA ASP A 151 13.01 10.53 4.63
C ASP A 151 14.35 10.90 4.01
N ALA A 152 14.27 11.58 2.87
CA ALA A 152 15.38 11.93 2.01
C ALA A 152 15.63 13.44 2.00
N SER A 153 15.10 14.18 2.98
CA SER A 153 15.26 15.64 3.12
C SER A 153 16.72 16.06 3.11
N ASP A 154 17.61 15.27 3.74
CA ASP A 154 19.06 15.53 3.81
C ASP A 154 19.87 14.86 2.68
N ILE A 155 19.22 14.05 1.84
CA ILE A 155 19.87 13.13 0.89
C ILE A 155 19.73 13.63 -0.56
N VAL A 156 18.54 14.14 -0.92
CA VAL A 156 18.15 14.44 -2.31
C VAL A 156 18.97 15.57 -2.95
N THR A 157 19.73 16.33 -2.16
CA THR A 157 20.57 17.43 -2.66
C THR A 157 21.79 16.96 -3.46
N SER A 158 22.22 15.70 -3.32
CA SER A 158 23.38 15.16 -4.03
C SER A 158 23.03 13.90 -4.82
N ALA A 159 23.48 13.84 -6.08
CA ALA A 159 23.35 12.66 -6.92
C ALA A 159 24.09 11.44 -6.35
N GLU A 160 25.22 11.66 -5.67
CA GLU A 160 26.00 10.58 -5.04
C GLU A 160 25.27 10.00 -3.82
N ASN A 161 24.68 10.86 -2.98
CA ASN A 161 23.88 10.42 -1.84
C ASN A 161 22.64 9.63 -2.28
N LEU A 162 21.98 10.08 -3.36
CA LEU A 162 20.87 9.35 -3.99
C LEU A 162 21.33 8.01 -4.57
N CYS A 163 22.47 7.97 -5.26
CA CYS A 163 23.04 6.72 -5.79
C CYS A 163 23.33 5.72 -4.66
N ASN A 164 23.91 6.18 -3.54
CA ASN A 164 24.16 5.34 -2.38
C ASN A 164 22.86 4.81 -1.75
N LEU A 165 21.82 5.65 -1.68
CA LEU A 165 20.49 5.21 -1.25
C LEU A 165 19.93 4.14 -2.19
N PHE A 166 20.01 4.34 -3.51
CA PHE A 166 19.55 3.35 -4.49
C PHE A 166 20.34 2.05 -4.41
N ALA A 167 21.65 2.12 -4.22
CA ALA A 167 22.50 0.95 -4.01
C ALA A 167 22.07 0.17 -2.75
N GLU A 168 21.71 0.85 -1.65
CA GLU A 168 21.18 0.18 -0.45
C GLU A 168 19.90 -0.62 -0.78
N ILE A 169 19.01 -0.05 -1.59
CA ILE A 169 17.79 -0.75 -2.02
C ILE A 169 18.13 -1.93 -2.95
N VAL A 170 19.05 -1.75 -3.90
CA VAL A 170 19.52 -2.82 -4.79
C VAL A 170 20.07 -3.98 -3.97
N GLU A 171 20.92 -3.73 -2.97
CA GLU A 171 21.47 -4.78 -2.10
C GLU A 171 20.40 -5.45 -1.23
N MET A 172 19.40 -4.69 -0.75
CA MET A 172 18.27 -5.26 0.00
C MET A 172 17.43 -6.26 -0.82
N VAL A 173 17.38 -6.04 -2.14
CA VAL A 173 16.69 -6.90 -3.12
C VAL A 173 17.60 -8.04 -3.60
N GLY A 174 18.91 -7.79 -3.61
CA GLY A 174 19.93 -8.61 -4.26
C GLY A 174 20.15 -8.13 -5.68
N SER A 175 21.36 -7.64 -5.97
CA SER A 175 21.72 -7.02 -7.26
C SER A 175 21.45 -7.93 -8.46
N ASN A 176 21.65 -9.24 -8.32
CA ASN A 176 21.34 -10.23 -9.38
C ASN A 176 19.85 -10.37 -9.70
N ASN A 177 18.96 -9.91 -8.81
CA ASN A 177 17.51 -9.98 -9.00
C ASN A 177 16.97 -8.70 -9.64
N VAL A 178 17.75 -7.62 -9.70
CA VAL A 178 17.30 -6.32 -10.21
C VAL A 178 17.68 -6.21 -11.68
N VAL A 179 16.70 -5.93 -12.54
CA VAL A 179 16.95 -5.70 -13.97
C VAL A 179 16.81 -4.22 -14.34
N HIS A 180 16.07 -3.45 -13.55
CA HIS A 180 15.69 -2.09 -13.90
C HIS A 180 15.41 -1.23 -12.67
N LEU A 181 15.88 0.01 -12.70
CA LEU A 181 15.52 1.08 -11.77
C LEU A 181 14.73 2.16 -12.52
N VAL A 182 13.56 2.52 -11.98
CA VAL A 182 12.73 3.63 -12.45
C VAL A 182 12.65 4.69 -11.36
N THR A 183 12.98 5.94 -11.68
CA THR A 183 12.85 7.07 -10.74
C THR A 183 12.34 8.32 -11.44
N ASP A 184 12.09 9.40 -10.70
CA ASP A 184 11.78 10.70 -11.29
C ASP A 184 12.84 11.21 -12.26
N ASN A 185 12.43 12.12 -13.15
CA ASN A 185 13.26 12.68 -14.22
C ASN A 185 14.05 13.95 -13.80
N ALA A 186 14.06 14.28 -12.50
CA ALA A 186 14.82 15.43 -12.01
C ALA A 186 16.34 15.21 -12.21
N SER A 187 17.10 16.30 -12.34
CA SER A 187 18.51 16.27 -12.76
C SER A 187 19.40 15.43 -11.84
N ASN A 188 19.20 15.55 -10.53
CA ASN A 188 19.87 14.77 -9.49
C ASN A 188 19.54 13.27 -9.58
N TYR A 189 18.28 12.90 -9.88
CA TYR A 189 17.88 11.50 -10.08
C TYR A 189 18.47 10.91 -11.36
N LYS A 190 18.52 11.69 -12.45
CA LYS A 190 19.18 11.27 -13.69
C LYS A 190 20.67 11.01 -13.49
N ALA A 191 21.36 11.92 -12.80
CA ALA A 191 22.77 11.74 -12.46
C ALA A 191 22.98 10.50 -11.55
N ALA A 192 22.14 10.34 -10.51
CA ALA A 192 22.19 9.18 -9.62
C ALA A 192 21.93 7.86 -10.36
N GLY A 193 20.97 7.83 -11.28
CA GLY A 193 20.65 6.67 -12.12
C GLY A 193 21.80 6.28 -13.05
N SER A 194 22.51 7.27 -13.62
CA SER A 194 23.72 7.04 -14.40
C SER A 194 24.82 6.40 -13.55
N LEU A 195 25.13 7.00 -12.39
CA LEU A 195 26.12 6.48 -11.45
C LEU A 195 25.78 5.04 -10.99
N LEU A 196 24.49 4.75 -10.79
CA LEU A 196 24.06 3.42 -10.40
C LEU A 196 24.25 2.42 -11.54
N SER A 197 23.97 2.81 -12.78
CA SER A 197 24.16 1.96 -13.96
C SER A 197 25.65 1.65 -14.20
N GLU A 198 26.53 2.60 -13.89
CA GLU A 198 28.00 2.38 -13.89
C GLU A 198 28.42 1.40 -12.79
N ARG A 199 27.84 1.53 -11.59
CA ARG A 199 28.12 0.66 -10.43
C ARG A 199 27.58 -0.77 -10.61
N TYR A 200 26.44 -0.90 -11.30
CA TYR A 200 25.78 -2.17 -11.57
C TYR A 200 25.47 -2.29 -13.07
N PRO A 201 26.42 -2.76 -13.90
CA PRO A 201 26.26 -2.78 -15.37
C PRO A 201 25.08 -3.59 -15.89
N ASN A 202 24.53 -4.50 -15.08
CA ASN A 202 23.36 -5.33 -15.43
C ASN A 202 22.02 -4.66 -15.08
N ILE A 203 22.03 -3.50 -14.44
CA ILE A 203 20.82 -2.76 -14.04
C ILE A 203 20.66 -1.56 -14.97
N CYS A 204 19.58 -1.56 -15.75
CA CYS A 204 19.21 -0.38 -16.53
C CYS A 204 18.56 0.67 -15.63
N TRP A 205 18.68 1.95 -16.01
CA TRP A 205 17.91 3.04 -15.41
C TRP A 205 17.03 3.72 -16.46
N SER A 206 15.82 4.14 -16.07
CA SER A 206 14.99 5.03 -16.89
C SER A 206 14.18 6.02 -16.04
N PRO A 207 13.81 7.18 -16.60
CA PRO A 207 12.89 8.09 -15.92
C PRO A 207 11.47 7.50 -15.86
N CYS A 208 10.69 7.95 -14.89
CA CYS A 208 9.30 7.58 -14.69
C CYS A 208 8.44 8.12 -15.84
N ALA A 209 7.75 7.23 -16.54
CA ALA A 209 6.89 7.60 -17.66
C ALA A 209 5.77 8.56 -17.27
N ALA A 210 5.15 8.38 -16.10
CA ALA A 210 4.10 9.28 -15.61
C ALA A 210 4.63 10.71 -15.40
N HIS A 211 5.84 10.83 -14.84
CA HIS A 211 6.50 12.11 -14.66
C HIS A 211 6.86 12.74 -16.03
N CYS A 212 7.38 11.96 -16.96
CA CYS A 212 7.66 12.43 -18.33
C CYS A 212 6.40 12.96 -19.03
N ILE A 213 5.27 12.24 -18.93
CA ILE A 213 3.99 12.68 -19.50
C ILE A 213 3.54 13.99 -18.83
N ASN A 214 3.67 14.11 -17.51
CA ASN A 214 3.33 15.33 -16.80
C ASN A 214 4.17 16.54 -17.28
N LEU A 215 5.46 16.34 -17.56
CA LEU A 215 6.32 17.39 -18.13
C LEU A 215 5.88 17.79 -19.54
N ILE A 216 5.57 16.81 -20.40
CA ILE A 216 5.04 17.08 -21.75
C ILE A 216 3.74 17.89 -21.67
N LEU A 217 2.82 17.50 -20.79
CA LEU A 217 1.56 18.22 -20.61
C LEU A 217 1.78 19.63 -20.06
N LYS A 218 2.77 19.82 -19.18
CA LYS A 218 3.15 21.15 -18.69
C LYS A 218 3.68 22.03 -19.82
N ASP A 219 4.53 21.50 -20.69
CA ASP A 219 5.07 22.24 -21.83
C ASP A 219 3.96 22.63 -22.82
N ILE A 220 2.98 21.74 -23.06
CA ILE A 220 1.77 22.06 -23.83
C ILE A 220 0.98 23.19 -23.17
N GLY A 221 0.85 23.17 -21.84
CA GLY A 221 0.16 24.21 -21.07
C GLY A 221 0.82 25.60 -21.18
N GLU A 222 2.11 25.66 -21.49
CA GLU A 222 2.87 26.90 -21.69
C GLU A 222 2.83 27.43 -23.13
N MET A 223 2.26 26.67 -24.08
CA MET A 223 2.09 27.12 -25.48
C MET A 223 1.14 28.32 -25.54
N ASN A 224 1.45 29.32 -26.38
CA ASN A 224 0.70 30.57 -26.46
C ASN A 224 -0.83 30.38 -26.60
N ASP A 225 -1.25 29.43 -27.44
CA ASP A 225 -2.67 29.17 -27.71
C ASP A 225 -3.40 28.50 -26.52
N VAL A 226 -2.67 27.82 -25.64
CA VAL A 226 -3.21 27.06 -24.50
C VAL A 226 -3.08 27.84 -23.19
N LYS A 227 -1.98 28.59 -23.04
CA LYS A 227 -1.60 29.30 -21.83
C LYS A 227 -2.66 30.27 -21.32
N ALA A 228 -3.32 31.00 -22.23
CA ALA A 228 -4.41 31.90 -21.88
C ALA A 228 -5.59 31.15 -21.23
N ILE A 229 -5.94 29.99 -21.79
CA ILE A 229 -7.03 29.14 -21.28
C ILE A 229 -6.67 28.57 -19.92
N VAL A 230 -5.45 28.05 -19.76
CA VAL A 230 -4.95 27.51 -18.48
C VAL A 230 -4.94 28.58 -17.40
N SER A 231 -4.48 29.79 -17.72
CA SER A 231 -4.49 30.91 -16.79
C SER A 231 -5.91 31.29 -16.36
N LEU A 232 -6.84 31.36 -17.30
CA LEU A 232 -8.24 31.68 -16.99
C LEU A 232 -8.87 30.61 -16.09
N ALA A 233 -8.68 29.33 -16.43
CA ALA A 233 -9.16 28.21 -15.63
C ALA A 233 -8.58 28.25 -14.20
N SER A 234 -7.28 28.55 -14.08
CA SER A 234 -6.61 28.67 -12.77
C SER A 234 -7.21 29.79 -11.93
N THR A 235 -7.51 30.95 -12.51
CA THR A 235 -8.19 32.07 -11.80
C THR A 235 -9.56 31.65 -11.28
N VAL A 236 -10.35 30.95 -12.09
CA VAL A 236 -11.65 30.42 -11.67
C VAL A 236 -11.48 29.43 -10.52
N THR A 237 -10.54 28.50 -10.62
CA THR A 237 -10.25 27.54 -9.55
C THR A 237 -9.84 28.24 -8.25
N VAL A 238 -8.96 29.24 -8.31
CA VAL A 238 -8.54 30.01 -7.13
C VAL A 238 -9.72 30.76 -6.51
N PHE A 239 -10.58 31.37 -7.33
CA PHE A 239 -11.79 32.03 -6.83
C PHE A 239 -12.66 31.07 -6.02
N TYR A 240 -12.96 29.87 -6.55
CA TYR A 240 -13.75 28.86 -5.84
C TYR A 240 -13.06 28.28 -4.59
N LEU A 241 -11.72 28.22 -4.57
CA LEU A 241 -10.98 27.72 -3.42
C LEU A 241 -10.83 28.77 -2.29
N GLN A 242 -11.02 30.06 -2.60
CA GLN A 242 -10.89 31.17 -1.67
C GLN A 242 -12.24 31.75 -1.21
N SER A 243 -13.36 31.34 -1.82
CA SER A 243 -14.72 31.71 -1.41
C SER A 243 -15.36 30.63 -0.54
#